data_AF-A0A932S7C1-F1
#
_entry.id   AF-A0A932S7C1-F1
#
_cell.length_a   1.000
_cell.length_b   1.000
_cell.length_c   1.000
_cell.angle_alpha   90.00
_cell.angle_beta   90.00
_cell.angle_gamma   90.00
#
_symmetry.space_group_name_H-M   'P 1'
#
loop_
_entity.id
_entity.type
_entity.pdbx_description
1 polymer ?
#
loop_
_entity_poly.entity_id
_entity_poly.type
_entity_poly.pdbx_seq_one_letter_code
_entity_poly.pdbx_strand_id
1 'polypeptide(L)'
;MPFELYDTTLRDGAQSEGISFSVEDKLRIAKKLDELGIRYIEGGFPGSNPKDAEFFERVKSLRLKQAEIAAFSMTRRANTTVEKDETLQAVLDAETPVVTFVGKCWDLHVTKVLETSLEENLGMIADSIAYMKAKGKKVIYDAEHF
;
A
#
# COMPACT_ATOMS: atom_id res chain seq x y z
N MET A 1 9.98 -3.45 -24.04
CA MET A 1 9.62 -3.74 -22.64
C MET A 1 8.14 -4.09 -22.61
N PRO A 2 7.72 -5.22 -22.02
CA PRO A 2 6.32 -5.38 -21.66
C PRO A 2 5.97 -4.32 -20.61
N PHE A 3 4.77 -3.73 -20.71
CA PHE A 3 4.22 -2.86 -19.68
C PHE A 3 3.58 -3.74 -18.59
N GLU A 4 3.68 -3.33 -17.33
CA GLU A 4 2.98 -3.98 -16.21
C GLU A 4 1.77 -3.11 -15.82
N LEU A 5 0.65 -3.76 -15.51
CA LEU A 5 -0.57 -3.07 -15.05
C LEU A 5 -0.65 -3.13 -13.52
N TYR A 6 -0.90 -1.97 -12.92
CA TYR A 6 -1.14 -1.79 -11.48
C TYR A 6 -2.57 -1.31 -11.28
N ASP A 7 -3.40 -2.13 -10.64
CA ASP A 7 -4.82 -1.86 -10.43
C ASP A 7 -5.10 -1.41 -8.98
N THR A 8 -5.86 -0.32 -8.84
CA THR A 8 -6.22 0.30 -7.56
C THR A 8 -7.70 0.11 -7.18
N THR A 9 -8.44 -0.74 -7.88
CA THR A 9 -9.90 -0.93 -7.70
C THR A 9 -10.26 -1.24 -6.25
N LEU A 10 -9.45 -2.08 -5.58
CA LEU A 10 -9.71 -2.55 -4.22
C LEU A 10 -9.35 -1.56 -3.11
N ARG A 11 -8.63 -0.48 -3.43
CA ARG A 11 -8.28 0.59 -2.48
C ARG A 11 -8.88 1.91 -2.90
N ASP A 12 -8.37 2.52 -3.96
CA ASP A 12 -8.78 3.85 -4.39
C ASP A 12 -10.20 3.83 -4.98
N GLY A 13 -10.51 2.78 -5.77
CA GLY A 13 -11.87 2.55 -6.26
C GLY A 13 -12.88 2.36 -5.11
N ALA A 14 -12.46 1.75 -4.00
CA ALA A 14 -13.29 1.54 -2.82
C ALA A 14 -13.54 2.81 -1.98
N GLN A 15 -12.77 3.88 -2.20
CA GLN A 15 -12.96 5.17 -1.52
C GLN A 15 -14.04 6.06 -2.17
N SER A 16 -14.58 5.64 -3.33
CA SER A 16 -15.67 6.35 -4.00
C SER A 16 -16.96 6.28 -3.19
N GLU A 17 -17.70 7.39 -3.15
CA GLU A 17 -18.97 7.48 -2.43
C GLU A 17 -19.95 6.38 -2.87
N GLY A 18 -20.59 5.72 -1.90
CA GLY A 18 -21.55 4.65 -2.15
C GLY A 18 -20.93 3.28 -2.46
N ILE A 19 -19.60 3.15 -2.49
CA ILE A 19 -18.92 1.87 -2.67
C ILE A 19 -18.48 1.33 -1.30
N SER A 20 -18.84 0.08 -1.01
CA SER A 20 -18.31 -0.63 0.15
C SER A 20 -18.19 -2.11 -0.17
N PHE A 21 -16.97 -2.60 -0.33
CA PHE A 21 -16.73 -4.02 -0.53
C PHE A 21 -16.80 -4.78 0.80
N SER A 22 -17.44 -5.94 0.78
CA SER A 22 -17.16 -6.97 1.78
C SER A 22 -15.79 -7.60 1.48
N VAL A 23 -15.18 -8.25 2.46
CA VAL A 23 -13.92 -8.99 2.25
C VAL A 23 -14.06 -10.06 1.16
N GLU A 24 -15.24 -10.67 1.09
CA GLU A 24 -15.58 -11.65 0.07
C GLU A 24 -15.65 -11.04 -1.34
N ASP A 25 -16.20 -9.82 -1.48
CA ASP A 25 -16.17 -9.10 -2.75
C ASP A 25 -14.74 -8.78 -3.17
N LYS A 26 -13.90 -8.35 -2.23
CA LYS A 26 -12.48 -8.06 -2.51
C LYS A 26 -11.74 -9.30 -3.03
N LEU A 27 -11.97 -10.47 -2.42
CA LEU A 27 -11.36 -11.74 -2.87
C LEU A 27 -11.81 -12.14 -4.28
N ARG A 28 -13.11 -11.97 -4.59
CA ARG A 28 -13.65 -12.26 -5.93
C ARG A 28 -13.09 -11.32 -6.98
N ILE A 29 -13.02 -10.02 -6.67
CA ILE A 29 -12.46 -9.00 -7.56
C ILE A 29 -10.97 -9.26 -7.77
N ALA A 30 -10.19 -9.53 -6.72
CA ALA A 30 -8.77 -9.86 -6.85
C ALA A 30 -8.53 -11.06 -7.80
N LYS A 31 -9.35 -12.11 -7.67
CA LYS A 31 -9.32 -13.24 -8.61
C LYS A 31 -9.66 -12.83 -10.04
N LYS A 32 -10.64 -11.95 -10.23
CA LYS A 32 -11.03 -11.46 -11.57
C LYS A 32 -9.94 -10.59 -12.20
N LEU A 33 -9.29 -9.74 -11.42
CA LEU A 33 -8.16 -8.93 -11.87
C LEU A 33 -6.97 -9.81 -12.29
N ASP A 34 -6.68 -10.86 -11.52
CA ASP A 34 -5.69 -11.88 -11.93
C ASP A 34 -6.12 -12.59 -13.22
N GLU A 35 -7.38 -13.02 -13.36
CA GLU A 35 -7.88 -13.61 -14.62
C GLU A 35 -7.74 -12.67 -15.83
N LEU A 36 -7.78 -11.35 -15.62
CA LEU A 36 -7.63 -10.31 -16.66
C LEU A 36 -6.18 -10.01 -17.06
N GLY A 37 -5.18 -10.57 -16.38
CA GLY A 37 -3.78 -10.28 -16.71
C GLY A 37 -3.13 -9.18 -15.87
N ILE A 38 -3.79 -8.66 -14.83
CA ILE A 38 -3.23 -7.60 -13.99
C ILE A 38 -2.02 -8.12 -13.22
N ARG A 39 -0.93 -7.33 -13.22
CA ARG A 39 0.33 -7.73 -12.58
C ARG A 39 0.36 -7.39 -11.10
N TYR A 40 -0.10 -6.20 -10.73
CA TYR A 40 -0.16 -5.75 -9.35
C TYR A 40 -1.58 -5.34 -8.99
N ILE A 41 -2.06 -5.82 -7.85
CA ILE A 41 -3.38 -5.48 -7.33
C ILE A 41 -3.18 -4.82 -5.96
N GLU A 42 -3.53 -3.56 -5.84
CA GLU A 42 -3.49 -2.84 -4.56
C GLU A 42 -4.62 -3.30 -3.65
N GLY A 43 -4.29 -4.12 -2.66
CA GLY A 43 -5.26 -4.85 -1.84
C GLY A 43 -5.97 -4.01 -0.78
N GLY A 44 -5.52 -2.79 -0.51
CA GLY A 44 -6.05 -1.93 0.56
C GLY A 44 -5.00 -1.49 1.57
N PHE A 45 -5.45 -0.85 2.64
CA PHE A 45 -4.60 -0.26 3.69
C PHE A 45 -4.78 -0.99 5.03
N PRO A 46 -3.94 -2.02 5.34
CA PRO A 46 -4.14 -2.87 6.51
C PRO A 46 -4.05 -2.12 7.84
N GLY A 47 -3.19 -1.09 7.92
CA GLY A 47 -3.05 -0.26 9.12
C GLY A 47 -4.20 0.72 9.36
N SER A 48 -5.15 0.84 8.43
CA SER A 48 -6.25 1.82 8.52
C SER A 48 -7.64 1.19 8.51
N ASN A 49 -7.83 0.02 7.89
CA ASN A 49 -9.16 -0.58 7.70
C ASN A 49 -9.14 -2.06 8.12
N PRO A 50 -9.94 -2.46 9.13
CA PRO A 50 -10.01 -3.86 9.58
C PRO A 50 -10.42 -4.86 8.47
N LYS A 51 -11.27 -4.44 7.52
CA LYS A 51 -11.63 -5.30 6.37
C LYS A 51 -10.45 -5.53 5.45
N ASP A 52 -9.53 -4.58 5.35
CA ASP A 52 -8.34 -4.72 4.53
C ASP A 52 -7.36 -5.68 5.20
N ALA A 53 -7.16 -5.57 6.52
CA ALA A 53 -6.39 -6.53 7.29
C ALA A 53 -6.94 -7.97 7.13
N GLU A 54 -8.26 -8.17 7.28
CA GLU A 54 -8.88 -9.49 7.05
C GLU A 54 -8.71 -9.97 5.60
N PHE A 55 -8.81 -9.05 4.61
CA PHE A 55 -8.55 -9.38 3.22
C PHE A 55 -7.13 -9.90 3.02
N PHE A 56 -6.11 -9.26 3.61
CA PHE A 56 -4.73 -9.73 3.48
C PHE A 56 -4.51 -11.10 4.15
N GLU A 57 -5.15 -11.38 5.27
CA GLU A 57 -5.11 -12.73 5.86
C GLU A 57 -5.73 -13.79 4.94
N ARG A 58 -6.88 -13.48 4.33
CA ARG A 58 -7.62 -14.45 3.50
C ARG A 58 -7.04 -14.60 2.11
N VAL A 59 -6.48 -13.55 1.53
CA VAL A 59 -5.93 -13.57 0.15
C VAL A 59 -4.68 -14.46 0.05
N LYS A 60 -3.98 -14.72 1.16
CA LYS A 60 -2.88 -15.70 1.23
C LYS A 60 -3.29 -17.11 0.77
N SER A 61 -4.56 -17.47 0.98
CA SER A 61 -5.11 -18.76 0.56
C SER A 61 -5.62 -18.75 -0.90
N LEU A 62 -5.66 -17.59 -1.54
CA LEU A 62 -6.12 -17.44 -2.92
C LEU A 62 -4.97 -17.77 -3.88
N ARG A 63 -5.16 -18.80 -4.72
CA ARG A 63 -4.20 -19.16 -5.75
C ARG A 63 -4.33 -18.23 -6.94
N LEU A 64 -3.55 -17.15 -6.95
CA LEU A 64 -3.38 -16.25 -8.09
C LEU A 64 -2.34 -16.82 -9.06
N LYS A 65 -2.55 -16.63 -10.36
CA LYS A 65 -1.69 -17.18 -11.40
C LYS A 65 -0.51 -16.27 -11.72
N GLN A 66 -0.70 -14.94 -11.69
CA GLN A 66 0.35 -13.97 -12.03
C GLN A 66 0.34 -12.69 -11.20
N ALA A 67 -0.80 -12.35 -10.57
CA ALA A 67 -0.92 -11.13 -9.81
C ALA A 67 -0.13 -11.20 -8.50
N GLU A 68 0.62 -10.15 -8.21
CA GLU A 68 1.22 -9.89 -6.91
C GLU A 68 0.33 -8.89 -6.15
N ILE A 69 -0.13 -9.26 -4.96
CA ILE A 69 -0.89 -8.34 -4.10
C ILE A 69 0.07 -7.31 -3.51
N ALA A 70 -0.33 -6.04 -3.57
CA ALA A 70 0.37 -4.91 -2.95
C ALA A 70 -0.41 -4.41 -1.72
N ALA A 71 0.29 -4.22 -0.60
CA ALA A 71 -0.26 -3.54 0.57
C ALA A 71 0.04 -2.04 0.47
N PHE A 72 -0.99 -1.22 0.62
CA PHE A 72 -0.84 0.23 0.60
C PHE A 72 -0.53 0.78 1.99
N SER A 73 0.31 1.81 2.06
CA SER A 73 0.59 2.54 3.29
C SER A 73 1.11 3.93 3.00
N MET A 74 1.05 4.80 4.02
CA MET A 74 1.93 5.98 4.09
C MET A 74 3.35 5.57 4.49
N THR A 75 4.33 6.46 4.28
CA THR A 75 5.65 6.36 4.90
C THR A 75 5.54 6.44 6.43
N ARG A 76 6.62 6.09 7.16
CA ARG A 76 6.70 6.28 8.61
C ARG A 76 6.25 7.68 8.99
N ARG A 77 5.59 7.80 10.14
CA ARG A 77 5.19 9.08 10.72
C ARG A 77 6.42 9.94 11.04
N ALA A 78 6.24 11.25 10.96
CA ALA A 78 7.27 12.21 11.34
C ALA A 78 7.69 11.99 12.80
N ASN A 79 8.98 12.16 13.09
CA ASN A 79 9.56 12.01 14.42
C ASN A 79 9.36 10.62 15.05
N THR A 80 9.10 9.59 14.23
CA THR A 80 8.93 8.20 14.66
C THR A 80 9.92 7.30 13.92
N THR A 81 10.35 6.20 14.54
CA THR A 81 11.21 5.20 13.86
C THR A 81 10.36 4.12 13.20
N VAL A 82 10.89 3.49 12.16
CA VAL A 82 10.17 2.46 11.39
C VAL A 82 9.74 1.25 12.23
N GLU A 83 10.45 0.93 13.31
CA GLU A 83 10.14 -0.16 14.24
C GLU A 83 8.96 0.18 15.16
N LYS A 84 8.75 1.47 15.44
CA LYS A 84 7.67 1.95 16.31
C LYS A 84 6.43 2.36 15.54
N ASP A 85 6.50 2.40 14.20
CA ASP A 85 5.38 2.77 13.37
C ASP A 85 4.42 1.58 13.18
N GLU A 86 3.28 1.63 13.86
CA GLU A 86 2.22 0.62 13.81
C GLU A 86 1.67 0.42 12.39
N THR A 87 1.66 1.48 11.59
CA THR A 87 1.21 1.43 10.19
C THR A 87 2.13 0.55 9.37
N LEU A 88 3.44 0.72 9.57
CA LEU A 88 4.44 -0.12 8.92
C LEU A 88 4.44 -1.55 9.45
N GLN A 89 4.16 -1.77 10.74
CA GLN A 89 4.01 -3.13 11.26
C GLN A 89 2.82 -3.85 10.63
N ALA A 90 1.66 -3.19 10.50
CA ALA A 90 0.47 -3.77 9.86
C ALA A 90 0.73 -4.16 8.39
N VAL A 91 1.59 -3.43 7.68
CA VAL A 91 2.02 -3.78 6.31
C VAL A 91 2.91 -5.03 6.30
N LEU A 92 3.72 -5.26 7.33
CA LEU A 92 4.51 -6.49 7.46
C LEU A 92 3.62 -7.69 7.73
N ASP A 93 2.63 -7.53 8.60
CA ASP A 93 1.66 -8.56 8.97
C ASP A 93 0.77 -8.98 7.79
N ALA A 94 0.55 -8.07 6.83
CA ALA A 94 -0.12 -8.40 5.57
C ALA A 94 0.64 -9.44 4.71
N GLU A 95 1.94 -9.65 4.99
CA GLU A 95 2.82 -10.63 4.33
C GLU A 95 2.86 -10.55 2.79
N THR A 96 2.49 -9.41 2.20
CA THR A 96 2.48 -9.21 0.75
C THR A 96 3.90 -9.11 0.18
N PRO A 97 4.16 -9.57 -1.05
CA PRO A 97 5.47 -9.38 -1.70
C PRO A 97 5.73 -7.93 -2.11
N VAL A 98 4.67 -7.15 -2.31
CA VAL A 98 4.73 -5.76 -2.77
C VAL A 98 4.14 -4.83 -1.70
N VAL A 99 4.78 -3.69 -1.51
CA VAL A 99 4.31 -2.58 -0.69
C VAL A 99 4.28 -1.32 -1.56
N THR A 100 3.17 -0.60 -1.52
CA THR A 100 3.04 0.69 -2.18
C THR A 100 2.98 1.79 -1.13
N PHE A 101 3.97 2.67 -1.16
CA PHE A 101 4.01 3.82 -0.28
C PHE A 101 3.53 5.07 -0.98
N VAL A 102 2.65 5.82 -0.33
CA VAL A 102 2.36 7.20 -0.70
C VAL A 102 3.24 8.14 0.12
N GLY A 103 3.89 9.10 -0.55
CA GLY A 103 4.68 10.16 0.10
C GLY A 103 4.36 11.53 -0.50
N LYS A 104 4.33 12.57 0.34
CA LYS A 104 4.02 13.94 -0.11
C LYS A 104 5.21 14.52 -0.87
N CYS A 105 5.00 14.93 -2.12
CA CYS A 105 6.04 15.54 -2.96
C CYS A 105 5.90 17.06 -3.14
N TRP A 106 4.78 17.65 -2.72
CA TRP A 106 4.59 19.10 -2.72
C TRP A 106 4.97 19.72 -1.36
N ASP A 107 5.91 20.67 -1.36
CA ASP A 107 6.39 21.38 -0.15
C ASP A 107 5.26 21.96 0.72
N LEU A 108 4.18 22.43 0.10
CA LEU A 108 3.02 22.94 0.84
C LEU A 108 2.37 21.82 1.66
N HIS A 109 2.20 20.63 1.11
CA HIS A 109 1.63 19.49 1.83
C HIS A 109 2.57 18.99 2.92
N VAL A 110 3.88 19.00 2.68
CA VAL A 110 4.85 18.66 3.73
C VAL A 110 4.73 19.61 4.92
N THR A 111 4.71 20.92 4.67
CA THR A 111 4.73 21.92 5.75
C THR A 111 3.36 22.17 6.39
N LYS A 112 2.25 21.95 5.68
CA LYS A 112 0.88 22.27 6.14
C LYS A 112 0.01 21.05 6.47
N VAL A 113 0.29 19.89 5.89
CA VAL A 113 -0.50 18.67 6.13
C VAL A 113 0.26 17.69 7.02
N LEU A 114 1.55 17.45 6.73
CA LEU A 114 2.40 16.62 7.59
C LEU A 114 2.98 17.39 8.78
N GLU A 115 2.95 18.72 8.72
CA GLU A 115 3.48 19.64 9.73
C GLU A 115 4.95 19.32 10.12
N THR A 116 5.75 18.96 9.12
CA THR A 116 7.16 18.59 9.31
C THR A 116 8.10 19.35 8.35
N SER A 117 9.41 19.20 8.51
CA SER A 117 10.41 19.79 7.63
C SER A 117 10.58 18.98 6.33
N LEU A 118 11.07 19.63 5.26
CA LEU A 118 11.39 18.94 4.01
C LEU A 118 12.46 17.86 4.21
N GLU A 119 13.43 18.11 5.11
CA GLU A 119 14.47 17.15 5.48
C GLU A 119 13.89 15.92 6.17
N GLU A 120 13.00 16.11 7.14
CA GLU A 120 12.33 14.99 7.81
C GLU A 120 11.41 14.23 6.85
N ASN A 121 10.74 14.91 5.91
CA ASN A 121 9.96 14.22 4.86
C ASN A 121 10.83 13.30 4.00
N LEU A 122 12.02 13.76 3.58
CA LEU A 122 12.99 12.92 2.87
C LEU A 122 13.46 11.74 3.75
N GLY A 123 13.70 11.98 5.04
CA GLY A 123 14.01 10.93 6.02
C GLY A 123 12.89 9.90 6.14
N MET A 124 11.64 10.34 6.26
CA MET A 124 10.46 9.48 6.33
C MET A 124 10.37 8.56 5.10
N ILE A 125 10.56 9.11 3.90
CA ILE A 125 10.54 8.36 2.64
C ILE A 125 11.70 7.36 2.61
N ALA A 126 12.93 7.82 2.84
CA ALA A 126 14.13 6.99 2.74
C ALA A 126 14.10 5.82 3.73
N ASP A 127 13.77 6.08 4.99
CA ASP A 127 13.74 5.08 6.05
C ASP A 127 12.68 4.00 5.78
N SER A 128 11.48 4.41 5.35
CA SER A 128 10.38 3.49 5.05
C SER A 128 10.72 2.55 3.90
N ILE A 129 11.27 3.10 2.81
CA ILE A 129 11.68 2.32 1.65
C ILE A 129 12.82 1.36 2.05
N ALA A 130 13.86 1.87 2.73
CA ALA A 130 14.99 1.05 3.15
C ALA A 130 14.54 -0.10 4.05
N TYR A 131 13.65 0.16 5.01
CA TYR A 131 13.14 -0.83 5.94
C TYR A 131 12.37 -1.97 5.23
N MET A 132 11.48 -1.64 4.29
CA MET A 132 10.75 -2.66 3.53
C MET A 132 11.65 -3.43 2.56
N LYS A 133 12.59 -2.74 1.90
CA LYS A 133 13.58 -3.37 1.02
C LYS A 133 14.48 -4.34 1.78
N ALA A 134 14.92 -3.99 2.98
CA ALA A 134 15.73 -4.87 3.85
C ALA A 134 15.00 -6.16 4.25
N LYS A 135 13.65 -6.15 4.23
CA LYS A 135 12.80 -7.33 4.47
C LYS A 135 12.41 -8.07 3.19
N GLY A 136 13.09 -7.77 2.06
CA GLY A 136 12.90 -8.46 0.79
C GLY A 136 11.63 -8.06 0.04
N LYS A 137 10.95 -6.98 0.44
CA LYS A 137 9.75 -6.50 -0.26
C LYS A 137 10.12 -5.77 -1.55
N LYS A 138 9.27 -5.89 -2.57
CA LYS A 138 9.24 -4.94 -3.69
C LYS A 138 8.51 -3.68 -3.21
N VAL A 139 9.08 -2.52 -3.48
CA VAL A 139 8.49 -1.24 -3.08
C VAL A 139 8.14 -0.45 -4.33
N ILE A 140 6.89 0.01 -4.39
CA ILE A 140 6.40 1.02 -5.33
C ILE A 140 6.23 2.30 -4.52
N TYR A 141 6.77 3.41 -5.03
CA TYR A 141 6.63 4.72 -4.40
C TYR A 141 5.75 5.60 -5.27
N ASP A 142 4.63 6.03 -4.70
CA ASP A 142 3.67 6.97 -5.26
C ASP A 142 4.02 8.39 -4.77
N ALA A 143 4.52 9.19 -5.70
CA ALA A 143 4.88 10.60 -5.49
C ALA A 143 3.62 11.45 -5.53
N GLU A 144 2.96 11.58 -4.38
CA GLU A 144 1.66 12.22 -4.30
C GLU A 144 1.78 13.74 -4.46
N HIS A 145 0.97 14.31 -5.36
CA HIS A 145 1.03 15.71 -5.79
C HIS A 145 2.34 16.10 -6.48
N PHE A 146 2.88 15.21 -7.31
CA PHE A 146 3.99 15.49 -8.23
C PHE A 146 3.60 16.44 -9.36
#